data_AF-A0A7J5UV06-F1
#
_entry.id   AF-A0A7J5UV06-F1
#
_cell.length_a   1.000
_cell.length_b   1.000
_cell.length_c   1.000
_cell.angle_alpha   90.00
_cell.angle_beta   90.00
_cell.angle_gamma   90.00
#
_symmetry.space_group_name_H-M   'P 1'
#
loop_
_entity.id
_entity.type
_entity.pdbx_description
1 polymer ?
#
loop_
_entity_poly.entity_id
_entity_poly.type
_entity_poly.pdbx_seq_one_letter_code
_entity_poly.pdbx_strand_id
1 'polypeptide(L)'
;MNAVAEGLNALMDPTVAICLVAGLLIGTLVGAFPGVTGSMAVALASGFTLTLEPVQGLAVLLTIYVGANYGDRIPSILVNTPGTPAAIATTLDGYPMAKQGKAGLALVSSSMVTTGGILLSMVVFLLAARPVASIALKFGPAEMFALVVFGLTVMISISSKSVLKGVLAGIAGLAIATVGRDPITGDSRFVFDVNDLNSGLPFIAVIIGLFGIAELFDQLLTHRQQHIKPISSLGRWWPTKAEYKEMAKPFGLSTVIGTVVGVVPAAGGDIAGLIGWDRAKRMSKHPEKFGKGSLEGLAAADTASSATLGGSLTTTMALGIPGDSVMAVMIGSMIIWGLQPGPSLFTNNPDLMISMAAIMILATVLSLGISLVRMRGMVKLLDLPNHYLWAGILIFCIVGTYTTTNNLYTVWVMLASGVAGVIMKRTGFPPGPVVLGLLLGPLAEANLRRALLIDGPAILVTQPISAGLLALAALSLVLPLLGRARAARRARAEVAAPEDEPALTR
;
A
#
# COMPACT_ATOMS: atom_id res chain seq x y z
N MET A 1 -23.80 -23.05 -9.59
CA MET A 1 -23.64 -22.10 -10.71
C MET A 1 -22.17 -21.70 -10.77
N ASN A 2 -21.61 -21.42 -11.95
CA ASN A 2 -20.17 -21.15 -12.10
C ASN A 2 -19.82 -19.80 -11.50
N ALA A 3 -19.02 -19.76 -10.42
CA ALA A 3 -18.54 -18.52 -9.79
C ALA A 3 -17.89 -17.53 -10.79
N VAL A 4 -17.32 -18.06 -11.89
CA VAL A 4 -16.79 -17.26 -13.00
C VAL A 4 -17.88 -16.50 -13.75
N ALA A 5 -19.01 -17.15 -14.02
CA ALA A 5 -20.13 -16.52 -14.72
C ALA A 5 -20.81 -15.46 -13.84
N GLU A 6 -21.00 -15.75 -12.55
CA GLU A 6 -21.57 -14.79 -11.59
C GLU A 6 -20.66 -13.58 -11.38
N GLY A 7 -19.36 -13.80 -11.18
CA GLY A 7 -18.41 -12.71 -10.97
C GLY A 7 -18.26 -11.78 -12.18
N LEU A 8 -18.40 -12.32 -13.40
CA LEU A 8 -18.43 -11.54 -14.65
C LEU A 8 -19.79 -10.88 -14.89
N ASN A 9 -20.90 -11.52 -14.54
CA ASN A 9 -22.23 -10.92 -14.63
C ASN A 9 -22.37 -9.71 -13.70
N ALA A 10 -21.74 -9.74 -12.52
CA ALA A 10 -21.72 -8.59 -11.61
C ALA A 10 -21.10 -7.33 -12.26
N LEU A 11 -20.18 -7.49 -13.22
CA LEU A 11 -19.61 -6.37 -13.97
C LEU A 11 -20.52 -5.83 -15.08
N MET A 12 -21.54 -6.59 -15.47
CA MET A 12 -22.53 -6.15 -16.45
C MET A 12 -23.58 -5.24 -15.81
N ASP A 13 -23.63 -5.14 -14.47
CA ASP A 13 -24.43 -4.13 -13.78
C ASP A 13 -23.94 -2.73 -14.16
N PRO A 14 -24.79 -1.89 -14.79
CA PRO A 14 -24.45 -0.51 -15.12
C PRO A 14 -23.94 0.30 -13.92
N THR A 15 -24.42 0.01 -12.71
CA THR A 15 -24.03 0.70 -11.48
C THR A 15 -22.57 0.40 -11.13
N VAL A 16 -22.16 -0.86 -11.24
CA VAL A 16 -20.77 -1.29 -11.02
C VAL A 16 -19.85 -0.67 -12.06
N ALA A 17 -20.28 -0.60 -13.34
CA ALA A 17 -19.52 0.07 -14.38
C ALA A 17 -19.33 1.57 -14.12
N ILE A 18 -20.37 2.27 -13.66
CA ILE A 18 -20.29 3.68 -13.25
C ILE A 18 -19.32 3.85 -12.08
N CYS A 19 -19.44 3.02 -11.05
CA CYS A 19 -18.55 3.02 -9.88
C CYS A 19 -17.08 2.78 -10.28
N LEU A 20 -16.86 1.85 -11.19
CA LEU A 20 -15.53 1.52 -11.72
C LEU A 20 -14.92 2.72 -12.46
N VAL A 21 -15.67 3.35 -13.37
CA VAL A 21 -15.19 4.52 -14.11
C VAL A 21 -14.98 5.71 -13.18
N ALA A 22 -15.89 5.96 -12.24
CA ALA A 22 -15.78 7.05 -11.28
C ALA A 22 -14.56 6.86 -10.37
N GLY A 23 -14.39 5.68 -9.77
CA GLY A 23 -13.23 5.38 -8.93
C GLY A 23 -11.92 5.44 -9.71
N LEU A 24 -11.90 4.98 -10.97
CA LEU A 24 -10.72 5.08 -11.83
C LEU A 24 -10.35 6.54 -12.13
N LEU A 25 -11.33 7.38 -12.45
CA LEU A 25 -11.11 8.82 -12.67
C LEU A 25 -10.61 9.50 -11.39
N ILE A 26 -11.23 9.23 -10.24
CA ILE A 26 -10.80 9.78 -8.95
C ILE A 26 -9.37 9.32 -8.65
N GLY A 27 -9.08 8.03 -8.77
CA GLY A 27 -7.75 7.47 -8.50
C GLY A 27 -6.68 8.08 -9.38
N THR A 28 -6.91 8.15 -10.70
CA THR A 28 -5.95 8.76 -11.63
C THR A 28 -5.74 10.25 -11.32
N LEU A 29 -6.80 11.01 -11.07
CA LEU A 29 -6.71 12.43 -10.70
C LEU A 29 -5.91 12.61 -9.41
N VAL A 30 -6.23 11.87 -8.35
CA VAL A 30 -5.52 11.90 -7.08
C VAL A 30 -4.04 11.56 -7.28
N GLY A 31 -3.74 10.46 -7.97
CA GLY A 31 -2.34 10.05 -8.19
C GLY A 31 -1.54 11.11 -8.95
N ALA A 32 -2.19 11.90 -9.82
CA ALA A 32 -1.51 12.97 -10.53
C ALA A 32 -1.16 14.18 -9.64
N PHE A 33 -1.78 14.35 -8.47
CA PHE A 33 -1.48 15.47 -7.58
C PHE A 33 -0.30 15.15 -6.64
N PRO A 34 0.80 15.92 -6.70
CA PRO A 34 1.92 15.74 -5.79
C PRO A 34 1.47 15.89 -4.32
N GLY A 35 1.84 14.92 -3.49
CA GLY A 35 1.49 14.87 -2.07
C GLY A 35 0.16 14.17 -1.76
N VAL A 36 -0.68 13.86 -2.75
CA VAL A 36 -1.93 13.14 -2.54
C VAL A 36 -1.69 11.64 -2.74
N THR A 37 -1.72 10.87 -1.64
CA THR A 37 -1.37 9.44 -1.69
C THR A 37 -2.56 8.55 -2.07
N GLY A 38 -2.28 7.38 -2.65
CA GLY A 38 -3.31 6.38 -2.92
C GLY A 38 -4.01 5.86 -1.65
N SER A 39 -3.29 5.74 -0.53
CA SER A 39 -3.88 5.37 0.76
C SER A 39 -4.84 6.44 1.28
N MET A 40 -4.53 7.72 1.10
CA MET A 40 -5.44 8.81 1.40
C MET A 40 -6.70 8.76 0.52
N ALA A 41 -6.57 8.53 -0.78
CA ALA A 41 -7.74 8.45 -1.67
C ALA A 41 -8.66 7.28 -1.35
N VAL A 42 -8.10 6.10 -1.09
CA VAL A 42 -8.91 4.94 -0.70
C VAL A 42 -9.55 5.19 0.66
N ALA A 43 -8.83 5.77 1.63
CA ALA A 43 -9.41 6.12 2.94
C ALA A 43 -10.59 7.10 2.83
N LEU A 44 -10.44 8.14 2.01
CA LEU A 44 -11.50 9.09 1.71
C LEU A 44 -12.71 8.42 1.07
N ALA A 45 -12.46 7.64 0.01
CA ALA A 45 -13.52 6.95 -0.72
C ALA A 45 -14.24 5.93 0.15
N SER A 46 -13.53 5.25 1.06
CA SER A 46 -14.10 4.28 1.99
C SER A 46 -15.32 4.86 2.72
N GLY A 47 -15.24 6.08 3.26
CA GLY A 47 -16.37 6.72 3.96
C GLY A 47 -17.64 6.87 3.10
N PHE A 48 -17.49 7.12 1.80
CA PHE A 48 -18.61 7.25 0.87
C PHE A 48 -19.09 5.91 0.30
N THR A 49 -18.20 4.94 0.15
CA THR A 49 -18.55 3.63 -0.43
C THR A 49 -19.41 2.76 0.50
N LEU A 50 -19.54 3.11 1.78
CA LEU A 50 -20.36 2.36 2.72
C LEU A 50 -21.86 2.44 2.45
N THR A 51 -22.32 3.45 1.70
CA THR A 51 -23.72 3.53 1.25
C THR A 51 -23.99 2.68 0.01
N LEU A 52 -22.96 2.06 -0.56
CA LEU A 52 -23.04 1.22 -1.75
C LEU A 52 -23.04 -0.26 -1.37
N GLU A 53 -23.53 -1.09 -2.30
CA GLU A 53 -23.38 -2.54 -2.16
C GLU A 53 -21.89 -2.94 -2.19
N PRO A 54 -21.50 -4.07 -1.56
CA PRO A 54 -20.09 -4.41 -1.39
C PRO A 54 -19.30 -4.50 -2.69
N VAL A 55 -19.89 -5.05 -3.77
CA VAL A 55 -19.23 -5.14 -5.08
C VAL A 55 -19.04 -3.75 -5.71
N GLN A 56 -20.01 -2.85 -5.57
CA GLN A 56 -19.93 -1.47 -6.05
C GLN A 56 -18.87 -0.68 -5.28
N GLY A 57 -18.85 -0.81 -3.94
CA GLY A 57 -17.83 -0.21 -3.09
C GLY A 57 -16.43 -0.71 -3.41
N LEU A 58 -16.26 -2.04 -3.56
CA LEU A 58 -14.99 -2.63 -4.00
C LEU A 58 -14.58 -2.15 -5.40
N ALA A 59 -15.53 -1.97 -6.32
CA ALA A 59 -15.23 -1.40 -7.64
C ALA A 59 -14.62 0.00 -7.51
N VAL A 60 -15.17 0.88 -6.67
CA VAL A 60 -14.58 2.20 -6.41
C VAL A 60 -13.20 2.08 -5.77
N LEU A 61 -13.05 1.33 -4.68
CA LEU A 61 -11.79 1.27 -3.94
C LEU A 61 -10.64 0.64 -4.73
N LEU A 62 -10.90 -0.47 -5.44
CA LEU A 62 -9.90 -1.15 -6.26
C LEU A 62 -9.50 -0.33 -7.49
N THR A 63 -10.44 0.39 -8.10
CA THR A 63 -10.12 1.26 -9.25
C THR A 63 -9.40 2.53 -8.82
N ILE A 64 -9.65 3.06 -7.63
CA ILE A 64 -8.82 4.11 -7.04
C ILE A 64 -7.40 3.59 -6.81
N TYR A 65 -7.26 2.38 -6.26
CA TYR A 65 -5.96 1.77 -6.00
C TYR A 65 -5.12 1.59 -7.28
N VAL A 66 -5.73 1.08 -8.36
CA VAL A 66 -5.09 0.97 -9.67
C VAL A 66 -4.84 2.35 -10.28
N GLY A 67 -5.85 3.22 -10.28
CA GLY A 67 -5.79 4.56 -10.89
C GLY A 67 -4.72 5.44 -10.25
N ALA A 68 -4.58 5.42 -8.92
CA ALA A 68 -3.57 6.18 -8.19
C ALA A 68 -2.15 5.77 -8.59
N ASN A 69 -1.90 4.46 -8.73
CA ASN A 69 -0.61 3.96 -9.25
C ASN A 69 -0.32 4.46 -10.67
N TYR A 70 -1.35 4.57 -11.53
CA TYR A 70 -1.18 5.12 -12.88
C TYR A 70 -0.93 6.63 -12.87
N GLY A 71 -1.66 7.37 -12.03
CA GLY A 71 -1.55 8.82 -11.91
C GLY A 71 -0.18 9.26 -11.43
N ASP A 72 0.39 8.56 -10.44
CA ASP A 72 1.61 8.95 -9.72
C ASP A 72 2.87 9.04 -10.60
N ARG A 73 2.87 8.33 -11.73
CA ARG A 73 4.00 8.34 -12.67
C ARG A 73 4.15 9.70 -13.35
N ILE A 74 3.07 10.46 -13.52
CA ILE A 74 3.07 11.77 -14.18
C ILE A 74 3.90 12.79 -13.38
N PRO A 75 3.57 13.10 -12.11
CA PRO A 75 4.38 14.03 -11.31
C PRO A 75 5.78 13.46 -11.02
N SER A 76 5.94 12.14 -10.94
CA SER A 76 7.25 11.49 -10.79
C SER A 76 8.18 11.72 -11.97
N ILE A 77 7.67 11.57 -13.21
CA ILE A 77 8.45 11.72 -14.45
C ILE A 77 8.63 13.18 -14.84
N LEU A 78 7.62 14.04 -14.64
CA LEU A 78 7.65 15.42 -15.16
C LEU A 78 8.13 16.46 -14.15
N VAL A 79 7.96 16.21 -12.85
CA VAL A 79 8.18 17.19 -11.78
C VAL A 79 9.12 16.67 -10.69
N ASN A 80 9.53 15.39 -10.75
CA ASN A 80 10.39 14.75 -9.75
C ASN A 80 9.82 14.80 -8.32
N THR A 81 8.50 14.87 -8.20
CA THR A 81 7.80 14.99 -6.92
C THR A 81 6.75 13.88 -6.84
N PRO A 82 7.18 12.64 -6.51
CA PRO A 82 6.27 11.50 -6.47
C PRO A 82 5.22 11.72 -5.37
N GLY A 83 3.97 11.41 -5.67
CA GLY A 83 2.85 11.41 -4.76
C GLY A 83 2.87 10.22 -3.80
N THR A 84 3.51 9.11 -4.15
CA THR A 84 3.70 7.96 -3.26
C THR A 84 5.16 7.51 -3.14
N PRO A 85 5.55 6.88 -2.02
CA PRO A 85 6.86 6.24 -1.89
C PRO A 85 7.14 5.19 -2.97
N ALA A 86 6.10 4.55 -3.50
CA ALA A 86 6.17 3.52 -4.52
C ALA A 86 6.72 4.02 -5.87
N ALA A 87 6.55 5.31 -6.17
CA ALA A 87 7.05 5.94 -7.40
C ALA A 87 8.43 6.63 -7.23
N ILE A 88 9.06 6.56 -6.05
CA ILE A 88 10.41 7.11 -5.87
C ILE A 88 11.39 6.45 -6.85
N ALA A 89 11.31 5.14 -7.05
CA ALA A 89 12.16 4.43 -8.00
C ALA A 89 11.91 4.90 -9.46
N THR A 90 10.68 5.29 -9.80
CA THR A 90 10.32 5.86 -11.12
C THR A 90 11.10 7.16 -11.38
N THR A 91 11.27 8.00 -10.36
CA THR A 91 11.97 9.29 -10.49
C THR A 91 13.44 9.15 -10.89
N LEU A 92 14.08 8.04 -10.50
CA LEU A 92 15.51 7.80 -10.71
C LEU A 92 15.91 7.87 -12.18
N ASP A 93 15.08 7.34 -13.08
CA ASP A 93 15.32 7.36 -14.52
C ASP A 93 14.26 8.12 -15.31
N GLY A 94 13.01 8.12 -14.85
CA GLY A 94 11.91 8.81 -15.52
C GLY A 94 12.14 10.32 -15.65
N TYR A 95 12.53 10.98 -14.55
CA TYR A 95 12.76 12.43 -14.57
C TYR A 95 14.01 12.83 -15.38
N PRO A 96 15.16 12.15 -15.29
CA PRO A 96 16.27 12.36 -16.21
C PRO A 96 15.91 12.14 -17.69
N MET A 97 15.08 11.14 -18.02
CA MET A 97 14.58 10.97 -19.39
C MET A 97 13.72 12.15 -19.85
N ALA A 98 12.86 12.67 -18.97
CA ALA A 98 12.06 13.84 -19.27
C ALA A 98 12.94 15.08 -19.52
N LYS A 99 13.98 15.29 -18.72
CA LYS A 99 14.98 16.37 -18.91
C LYS A 99 15.71 16.28 -20.25
N GLN A 100 15.85 15.08 -20.81
CA GLN A 100 16.44 14.85 -22.13
C GLN A 100 15.45 15.03 -23.29
N GLY A 101 14.24 15.53 -23.03
CA GLY A 101 13.18 15.67 -24.04
C GLY A 101 12.53 14.34 -24.44
N LYS A 102 12.71 13.27 -23.64
CA LYS A 102 12.11 11.94 -23.86
C LYS A 102 10.94 11.67 -22.91
N ALA A 103 10.25 12.71 -22.46
CA ALA A 103 9.18 12.58 -21.46
C ALA A 103 8.01 11.71 -21.94
N GLY A 104 7.59 11.85 -23.21
CA GLY A 104 6.53 11.05 -23.82
C GLY A 104 6.91 9.56 -23.86
N LEU A 105 8.14 9.25 -24.24
CA LEU A 105 8.67 7.87 -24.24
C LEU A 105 8.68 7.30 -22.82
N ALA A 106 9.15 8.07 -21.85
CA ALA A 106 9.15 7.64 -20.45
C ALA A 106 7.73 7.33 -19.97
N LEU A 107 6.77 8.22 -20.19
CA LEU A 107 5.39 8.07 -19.74
C LEU A 107 4.66 6.89 -20.42
N VAL A 108 4.85 6.70 -21.73
CA VAL A 108 4.24 5.59 -22.47
C VAL A 108 4.86 4.27 -22.06
N SER A 109 6.19 4.17 -22.00
CA SER A 109 6.88 2.95 -21.56
C SER A 109 6.49 2.58 -20.14
N SER A 110 6.51 3.54 -19.22
CA SER A 110 6.02 3.42 -17.84
C SER A 110 4.57 2.90 -17.79
N SER A 111 3.69 3.45 -18.63
CA SER A 111 2.29 3.00 -18.74
C SER A 111 2.15 1.56 -19.19
N MET A 112 2.92 1.15 -20.19
CA MET A 112 2.87 -0.20 -20.74
C MET A 112 3.39 -1.24 -19.76
N VAL A 113 4.54 -0.98 -19.12
CA VAL A 113 5.14 -1.93 -18.18
C VAL A 113 4.35 -2.04 -16.88
N THR A 114 3.74 -0.95 -16.41
CA THR A 114 2.79 -0.95 -15.28
C THR A 114 1.62 -1.88 -15.59
N THR A 115 1.04 -1.74 -16.80
CA THR A 115 -0.08 -2.58 -17.26
C THR A 115 0.31 -4.05 -17.28
N GLY A 116 1.44 -4.38 -17.91
CA GLY A 116 1.93 -5.74 -17.97
C GLY A 116 2.22 -6.33 -16.59
N GLY A 117 2.82 -5.55 -15.69
CA GLY A 117 3.15 -5.98 -14.33
C GLY A 117 1.90 -6.28 -13.50
N ILE A 118 0.90 -5.41 -13.54
CA ILE A 118 -0.37 -5.62 -12.83
C ILE A 118 -1.09 -6.84 -13.41
N LEU A 119 -1.27 -6.92 -14.73
CA LEU A 119 -1.97 -8.05 -15.37
C LEU A 119 -1.31 -9.40 -15.06
N LEU A 120 0.02 -9.49 -15.14
CA LEU A 120 0.73 -10.74 -14.81
C LEU A 120 0.66 -11.07 -13.31
N SER A 121 0.74 -10.08 -12.42
CA SER A 121 0.56 -10.30 -10.99
C SER A 121 -0.88 -10.74 -10.64
N MET A 122 -1.87 -10.31 -11.42
CA MET A 122 -3.26 -10.74 -11.26
C MET A 122 -3.48 -12.20 -11.67
N VAL A 123 -2.71 -12.71 -12.63
CA VAL A 123 -2.68 -14.16 -12.91
C VAL A 123 -2.19 -14.93 -11.69
N VAL A 124 -1.15 -14.41 -11.01
CA VAL A 124 -0.68 -15.01 -9.76
C VAL A 124 -1.75 -14.94 -8.68
N PHE A 125 -2.48 -13.84 -8.53
CA PHE A 125 -3.63 -13.78 -7.62
C PHE A 125 -4.65 -14.90 -7.90
N LEU A 126 -5.11 -15.03 -9.15
CA LEU A 126 -6.12 -16.02 -9.53
C LEU A 126 -5.67 -17.46 -9.28
N LEU A 127 -4.37 -17.75 -9.43
CA LEU A 127 -3.82 -19.10 -9.28
C LEU A 127 -3.36 -19.41 -7.85
N ALA A 128 -2.74 -18.45 -7.16
CA ALA A 128 -2.07 -18.65 -5.87
C ALA A 128 -2.98 -18.38 -4.67
N ALA A 129 -4.00 -17.50 -4.81
CA ALA A 129 -4.81 -17.11 -3.65
C ALA A 129 -5.59 -18.28 -3.05
N ARG A 130 -6.14 -19.18 -3.89
CA ARG A 130 -6.83 -20.40 -3.42
C ARG A 130 -5.91 -21.37 -2.67
N PRO A 131 -4.73 -21.76 -3.22
CA PRO A 131 -3.76 -22.56 -2.47
C PRO A 131 -3.37 -21.94 -1.13
N VAL A 132 -3.06 -20.64 -1.09
CA VAL A 132 -2.67 -19.94 0.15
C VAL A 132 -3.81 -19.96 1.16
N ALA A 133 -5.05 -19.67 0.73
CA ALA A 133 -6.23 -19.74 1.57
C ALA A 133 -6.46 -21.17 2.11
N SER A 134 -6.27 -22.21 1.29
CA SER A 134 -6.46 -23.60 1.75
C SER A 134 -5.49 -24.04 2.84
N ILE A 135 -4.28 -23.47 2.87
CA ILE A 135 -3.30 -23.69 3.95
C ILE A 135 -3.76 -22.98 5.21
N ALA A 136 -4.19 -21.72 5.08
CA ALA A 136 -4.64 -20.91 6.20
C ALA A 136 -5.99 -21.38 6.79
N LEU A 137 -6.85 -22.07 6.03
CA LEU A 137 -8.06 -22.73 6.58
C LEU A 137 -7.74 -23.81 7.63
N LYS A 138 -6.50 -24.32 7.66
CA LYS A 138 -6.07 -25.34 8.63
C LYS A 138 -5.60 -24.74 9.95
N PHE A 139 -5.58 -23.41 10.07
CA PHE A 139 -5.02 -22.72 11.22
C PHE A 139 -6.03 -22.69 12.37
N GLY A 140 -5.59 -23.09 13.56
CA GLY A 140 -6.33 -22.93 14.80
C GLY A 140 -6.11 -21.55 15.41
N PRO A 141 -6.64 -21.32 16.63
CA PRO A 141 -6.48 -20.04 17.32
C PRO A 141 -5.02 -19.65 17.55
N ALA A 142 -4.14 -20.61 17.88
CA ALA A 142 -2.72 -20.35 18.12
C ALA A 142 -1.99 -19.89 16.85
N GLU A 143 -2.28 -20.51 15.71
CA GLU A 143 -1.71 -20.16 14.41
C GLU A 143 -2.25 -18.81 13.92
N MET A 144 -3.54 -18.52 14.09
CA MET A 144 -4.12 -17.23 13.73
C MET A 144 -3.55 -16.08 14.55
N PHE A 145 -3.35 -16.27 15.85
CA PHE A 145 -2.64 -15.29 16.68
C PHE A 145 -1.21 -15.06 16.18
N ALA A 146 -0.45 -16.14 15.96
CA ALA A 146 0.92 -16.06 15.47
C ALA A 146 1.01 -15.40 14.08
N LEU A 147 0.02 -15.64 13.21
CA LEU A 147 -0.08 -15.05 11.88
C LEU A 147 -0.29 -13.52 11.98
N VAL A 148 -1.15 -13.05 12.88
CA VAL A 148 -1.34 -11.62 13.14
C VAL A 148 -0.05 -10.98 13.69
N VAL A 149 0.60 -11.62 14.65
CA VAL A 149 1.89 -11.15 15.20
C VAL A 149 2.95 -11.09 14.10
N PHE A 150 3.03 -12.11 13.25
CA PHE A 150 3.92 -12.13 12.10
C PHE A 150 3.62 -10.98 11.14
N GLY A 151 2.37 -10.76 10.73
CA GLY A 151 1.98 -9.65 9.86
C GLY A 151 2.35 -8.27 10.43
N LEU A 152 2.07 -8.04 11.72
CA LEU A 152 2.43 -6.82 12.42
C LEU A 152 3.95 -6.60 12.47
N THR A 153 4.71 -7.62 12.85
CA THR A 153 6.17 -7.52 12.98
C THR A 153 6.87 -7.35 11.64
N VAL A 154 6.41 -8.03 10.59
CA VAL A 154 6.90 -7.81 9.22
C VAL A 154 6.63 -6.38 8.78
N MET A 155 5.41 -5.86 8.97
CA MET A 155 5.08 -4.46 8.68
C MET A 155 5.99 -3.48 9.41
N ILE A 156 6.24 -3.71 10.70
CA ILE A 156 7.14 -2.89 11.50
C ILE A 156 8.57 -2.94 10.94
N SER A 157 9.06 -4.13 10.59
CA SER A 157 10.42 -4.32 10.10
C SER A 157 10.68 -3.59 8.78
N ILE A 158 9.66 -3.48 7.94
CA ILE A 158 9.72 -2.92 6.59
C ILE A 158 9.40 -1.41 6.60
N SER A 159 8.24 -1.03 7.16
CA SER A 159 7.71 0.33 7.09
C SER A 159 8.48 1.33 7.98
N SER A 160 9.24 0.84 8.97
CA SER A 160 9.84 1.70 9.99
C SER A 160 11.33 1.97 9.74
N LYS A 161 11.68 3.26 9.59
CA LYS A 161 13.09 3.69 9.67
C LYS A 161 13.75 3.24 10.98
N SER A 162 12.99 3.28 12.08
CA SER A 162 13.37 2.74 13.38
C SER A 162 12.41 1.62 13.78
N VAL A 163 12.93 0.39 13.93
CA VAL A 163 12.14 -0.77 14.37
C VAL A 163 11.45 -0.48 15.70
N LEU A 164 12.14 0.17 16.65
CA LEU A 164 11.58 0.53 17.95
C LEU A 164 10.36 1.45 17.82
N LYS A 165 10.43 2.48 16.96
CA LYS A 165 9.28 3.39 16.74
C LYS A 165 8.11 2.65 16.11
N GLY A 166 8.38 1.71 15.21
CA GLY A 166 7.34 0.85 14.64
C GLY A 166 6.70 -0.09 15.67
N VAL A 167 7.50 -0.72 16.53
CA VAL A 167 6.97 -1.57 17.63
C VAL A 167 6.09 -0.74 18.57
N LEU A 168 6.54 0.44 18.99
CA LEU A 168 5.76 1.34 19.84
C LEU A 168 4.45 1.79 19.15
N ALA A 169 4.51 2.08 17.84
CA ALA A 169 3.32 2.38 17.04
C ALA A 169 2.35 1.18 16.97
N GLY A 170 2.86 -0.03 16.75
CA GLY A 170 2.05 -1.26 16.76
C GLY A 170 1.39 -1.51 18.12
N ILE A 171 2.14 -1.37 19.21
CA ILE A 171 1.62 -1.49 20.58
C ILE A 171 0.56 -0.43 20.85
N ALA A 172 0.78 0.82 20.42
CA ALA A 172 -0.21 1.88 20.54
C ALA A 172 -1.50 1.53 19.79
N GLY A 173 -1.39 1.01 18.55
CA GLY A 173 -2.54 0.51 17.80
C GLY A 173 -3.30 -0.60 18.52
N LEU A 174 -2.59 -1.60 19.04
CA LEU A 174 -3.17 -2.69 19.83
C LEU A 174 -3.84 -2.18 21.11
N ALA A 175 -3.24 -1.22 21.81
CA ALA A 175 -3.81 -0.62 23.01
C ALA A 175 -5.11 0.15 22.69
N ILE A 176 -5.10 0.95 21.62
CA ILE A 176 -6.29 1.65 21.10
C ILE A 176 -7.40 0.64 20.75
N ALA A 177 -7.05 -0.53 20.21
CA ALA A 177 -8.01 -1.59 19.88
C ALA A 177 -8.74 -2.19 21.09
N THR A 178 -8.16 -2.07 22.30
CA THR A 178 -8.79 -2.59 23.52
C THR A 178 -9.88 -1.69 24.07
N VAL A 179 -9.98 -0.45 23.58
CA VAL A 179 -11.02 0.51 23.96
C VAL A 179 -12.38 0.03 23.44
N GLY A 180 -13.38 -0.02 24.31
CA GLY A 180 -14.72 -0.52 24.02
C GLY A 180 -15.01 -1.85 24.70
N ARG A 181 -15.88 -2.66 24.09
CA ARG A 181 -16.28 -3.95 24.68
C ARG A 181 -15.26 -5.05 24.45
N ASP A 182 -15.05 -5.87 25.47
CA ASP A 182 -14.28 -7.10 25.39
C ASP A 182 -14.92 -8.08 24.39
N PRO A 183 -14.16 -8.64 23.44
CA PRO A 183 -14.73 -9.49 22.39
C PRO A 183 -15.21 -10.87 22.88
N ILE A 184 -14.89 -11.25 24.13
CA ILE A 184 -15.27 -12.55 24.72
C ILE A 184 -16.30 -12.35 25.83
N THR A 185 -16.06 -11.44 26.78
CA THR A 185 -16.93 -11.24 27.95
C THR A 185 -17.96 -10.14 27.76
N GLY A 186 -17.74 -9.22 26.81
CA GLY A 186 -18.61 -8.06 26.59
C GLY A 186 -18.40 -6.91 27.59
N ASP A 187 -17.46 -7.05 28.53
CA ASP A 187 -17.16 -6.03 29.55
C ASP A 187 -16.65 -4.74 28.92
N SER A 188 -17.02 -3.60 29.51
CA SER A 188 -16.62 -2.28 29.02
C SER A 188 -15.20 -1.92 29.50
N ARG A 189 -14.31 -1.57 28.56
CA ARG A 189 -12.90 -1.25 28.83
C ARG A 189 -12.55 0.13 28.29
N PHE A 190 -11.97 0.98 29.13
CA PHE A 190 -11.51 2.34 28.75
C PHE A 190 -12.60 3.22 28.11
N VAL A 191 -13.86 3.06 28.54
CA VAL A 191 -15.02 3.81 28.02
C VAL A 191 -15.21 5.17 28.72
N PHE A 192 -14.64 5.35 29.93
CA PHE A 192 -14.64 6.62 30.67
C PHE A 192 -16.01 7.31 30.79
N ASP A 193 -17.09 6.52 30.93
CA ASP A 193 -18.48 7.00 30.97
C ASP A 193 -18.96 7.76 29.71
N VAL A 194 -18.23 7.64 28.61
CA VAL A 194 -18.62 8.19 27.30
C VAL A 194 -19.28 7.07 26.50
N ASN A 195 -20.59 7.20 26.26
CA ASN A 195 -21.37 6.16 25.57
C ASN A 195 -20.80 5.77 24.20
N ASP A 196 -20.29 6.75 23.43
CA ASP A 196 -19.70 6.52 22.11
C ASP A 196 -18.43 5.65 22.13
N LEU A 197 -17.73 5.58 23.27
CA LEU A 197 -16.54 4.72 23.43
C LEU A 197 -16.90 3.24 23.64
N ASN A 198 -18.17 2.89 23.88
CA ASN A 198 -18.57 1.48 24.04
C ASN A 198 -18.32 0.65 22.77
N SER A 199 -18.50 1.26 21.59
CA SER A 199 -18.16 0.65 20.31
C SER A 199 -16.67 0.71 19.96
N GLY A 200 -15.84 1.26 20.86
CA GLY A 200 -14.44 1.56 20.61
C GLY A 200 -14.24 2.77 19.71
N LEU A 201 -13.01 2.93 19.22
CA LEU A 201 -12.65 3.98 18.29
C LEU A 201 -13.03 3.57 16.86
N PRO A 202 -13.84 4.36 16.13
CA PRO A 202 -14.27 4.02 14.78
C PRO A 202 -13.06 3.88 13.85
N PHE A 203 -12.85 2.67 13.35
CA PHE A 203 -11.68 2.33 12.54
C PHE A 203 -11.49 3.26 11.32
N ILE A 204 -12.57 3.52 10.58
CA ILE A 204 -12.54 4.43 9.41
C ILE A 204 -12.13 5.84 9.82
N ALA A 205 -12.68 6.37 10.91
CA ALA A 205 -12.32 7.70 11.38
C ALA A 205 -10.83 7.79 11.71
N VAL A 206 -10.29 6.78 12.39
CA VAL A 206 -8.85 6.72 12.71
C VAL A 206 -8.00 6.63 11.44
N ILE A 207 -8.38 5.81 10.48
CA ILE A 207 -7.67 5.70 9.19
C ILE A 207 -7.69 7.00 8.40
N ILE A 208 -8.86 7.62 8.23
CA ILE A 208 -9.00 8.89 7.51
C ILE A 208 -8.21 9.98 8.23
N GLY A 209 -8.21 9.96 9.56
CA GLY A 209 -7.34 10.80 10.38
C GLY A 209 -5.86 10.59 10.06
N LEU A 210 -5.35 9.38 10.29
CA LEU A 210 -3.92 9.07 10.20
C LEU A 210 -3.32 9.13 8.79
N PHE A 211 -4.08 8.85 7.74
CA PHE A 211 -3.60 8.86 6.35
C PHE A 211 -4.08 10.04 5.53
N GLY A 212 -5.27 10.58 5.80
CA GLY A 212 -5.85 11.68 5.03
C GLY A 212 -5.63 13.04 5.67
N ILE A 213 -6.24 13.26 6.84
CA ILE A 213 -6.15 14.55 7.55
C ILE A 213 -4.72 14.86 7.96
N ALA A 214 -3.96 13.86 8.43
CA ALA A 214 -2.57 14.05 8.81
C ALA A 214 -1.70 14.53 7.64
N GLU A 215 -1.90 13.97 6.45
CA GLU A 215 -1.18 14.37 5.24
C GLU A 215 -1.56 15.79 4.83
N LEU A 216 -2.86 16.11 4.84
CA LEU A 216 -3.38 17.44 4.56
C LEU A 216 -2.80 18.50 5.51
N PHE A 217 -2.82 18.26 6.83
CA PHE A 217 -2.24 19.17 7.81
C PHE A 217 -0.73 19.32 7.65
N ASP A 218 0.00 18.23 7.38
CA ASP A 218 1.44 18.31 7.16
C ASP A 218 1.78 19.12 5.91
N GLN A 219 1.01 18.96 4.82
CA GLN A 219 1.15 19.79 3.62
C GLN A 219 0.87 21.26 3.91
N LEU A 220 -0.20 21.58 4.64
CA LEU A 220 -0.52 22.96 5.04
C LEU A 220 0.63 23.60 5.84
N LEU A 221 1.27 22.84 6.74
CA LEU A 221 2.35 23.34 7.58
C LEU A 221 3.70 23.43 6.85
N THR A 222 3.94 22.60 5.84
CA THR A 222 5.22 22.53 5.12
C THR A 222 5.18 23.23 3.77
N HIS A 223 4.02 23.72 3.36
CA HIS A 223 3.83 24.34 2.06
C HIS A 223 4.82 25.49 1.86
N ARG A 224 5.71 25.30 0.89
CA ARG A 224 6.50 26.37 0.29
C ARG A 224 5.99 26.55 -1.12
N GLN A 225 5.68 27.79 -1.51
CA GLN A 225 5.36 28.09 -2.90
C GLN A 225 6.59 27.81 -3.76
N GLN A 226 6.64 26.63 -4.35
CA GLN A 226 7.62 26.29 -5.36
C GLN A 226 6.92 26.21 -6.70
N HIS A 227 7.17 27.19 -7.56
CA HIS A 227 6.79 27.14 -8.97
C HIS A 227 7.76 26.21 -9.73
N ILE A 228 7.65 24.91 -9.51
CA ILE A 228 8.31 23.94 -10.39
C ILE A 228 7.44 23.83 -11.65
N LYS A 229 7.88 24.44 -12.75
CA LYS A 229 7.19 24.28 -14.03
C LYS A 229 7.37 22.84 -14.52
N PRO A 230 6.29 22.09 -14.79
CA PRO A 230 6.40 20.75 -15.34
C PRO A 230 7.10 20.79 -16.71
N ILE A 231 7.87 19.75 -17.01
CA ILE A 231 8.53 19.61 -18.32
C ILE A 231 7.46 19.48 -19.41
N SER A 232 7.40 20.47 -20.31
CA SER A 232 6.39 20.55 -21.37
C SER A 232 6.82 19.89 -22.69
N SER A 233 8.12 19.67 -22.89
CA SER A 233 8.65 19.03 -24.11
C SER A 233 8.51 17.51 -24.02
N LEU A 234 7.41 17.00 -24.60
CA LEU A 234 7.08 15.57 -24.55
C LEU A 234 7.90 14.72 -25.54
N GLY A 235 8.45 15.30 -26.62
CA GLY A 235 9.26 14.56 -27.59
C GLY A 235 8.52 13.38 -28.25
N ARG A 236 9.24 12.28 -28.49
CA ARG A 236 8.69 11.03 -29.08
C ARG A 236 7.96 10.21 -28.02
N TRP A 237 6.82 9.63 -28.39
CA TRP A 237 5.95 8.88 -27.49
C TRP A 237 6.14 7.36 -27.58
N TRP A 238 6.21 6.82 -28.79
CA TRP A 238 6.23 5.37 -28.99
C TRP A 238 7.65 4.80 -28.92
N PRO A 239 7.86 3.72 -28.15
CA PRO A 239 9.12 2.97 -28.16
C PRO A 239 9.37 2.31 -29.52
N THR A 240 10.63 2.22 -29.90
CA THR A 240 11.09 1.42 -31.05
C THR A 240 11.14 -0.06 -30.72
N LYS A 241 11.22 -0.91 -31.75
CA LYS A 241 11.41 -2.36 -31.57
C LYS A 241 12.64 -2.71 -30.73
N ALA A 242 13.72 -1.93 -30.85
CA ALA A 242 14.92 -2.10 -30.03
C ALA A 242 14.67 -1.80 -28.55
N GLU A 243 13.97 -0.69 -28.27
CA GLU A 243 13.59 -0.29 -26.91
C GLU A 243 12.60 -1.26 -26.26
N TYR A 244 11.66 -1.84 -27.02
CA TYR A 244 10.82 -2.93 -26.52
C TYR A 244 11.65 -4.15 -26.09
N LYS A 245 12.65 -4.52 -26.90
CA LYS A 245 13.55 -5.64 -26.57
C LYS A 245 14.44 -5.33 -25.37
N GLU A 246 14.86 -4.08 -25.22
CA GLU A 246 15.62 -3.58 -24.06
C GLU A 246 14.78 -3.68 -22.76
N MET A 247 13.49 -3.31 -22.81
CA MET A 247 12.59 -3.40 -21.64
C MET A 247 12.16 -4.82 -21.28
N ALA A 248 12.14 -5.76 -22.22
CA ALA A 248 11.54 -7.08 -22.03
C ALA A 248 12.18 -7.90 -20.89
N LYS A 249 13.53 -7.91 -20.80
CA LYS A 249 14.25 -8.65 -19.75
C LYS A 249 14.06 -8.01 -18.37
N PRO A 250 14.26 -6.69 -18.18
CA PRO A 250 13.92 -6.00 -16.93
C PRO A 250 12.47 -6.20 -16.52
N PHE A 251 11.53 -6.15 -17.46
CA PHE A 251 10.10 -6.37 -17.22
C PHE A 251 9.82 -7.76 -16.62
N GLY A 252 10.30 -8.83 -17.27
CA GLY A 252 10.06 -10.19 -16.79
C GLY A 252 10.63 -10.44 -15.38
N LEU A 253 11.87 -10.02 -15.16
CA LEU A 253 12.52 -10.13 -13.84
C LEU A 253 11.79 -9.33 -12.77
N SER A 254 11.44 -8.09 -13.08
CA SER A 254 10.81 -7.16 -12.13
C SER A 254 9.36 -7.55 -11.83
N THR A 255 8.66 -8.20 -12.75
CA THR A 255 7.33 -8.79 -12.50
C THR A 255 7.41 -9.85 -11.41
N VAL A 256 8.41 -10.74 -11.48
CA VAL A 256 8.62 -11.77 -10.45
C VAL A 256 8.99 -11.13 -9.11
N ILE A 257 9.94 -10.19 -9.11
CA ILE A 257 10.33 -9.47 -7.90
C ILE A 257 9.12 -8.78 -7.26
N GLY A 258 8.38 -7.99 -8.04
CA GLY A 258 7.22 -7.25 -7.56
C GLY A 258 6.11 -8.16 -7.05
N THR A 259 5.82 -9.25 -7.75
CA THR A 259 4.79 -10.19 -7.30
C THR A 259 5.20 -10.88 -6.00
N VAL A 260 6.45 -11.33 -5.88
CA VAL A 260 6.97 -11.97 -4.65
C VAL A 260 6.99 -10.98 -3.49
N VAL A 261 7.47 -9.75 -3.72
CA VAL A 261 7.50 -8.70 -2.70
C VAL A 261 6.07 -8.33 -2.28
N GLY A 262 5.12 -8.25 -3.23
CA GLY A 262 3.72 -7.96 -2.92
C GLY A 262 3.05 -9.04 -2.05
N VAL A 263 3.48 -10.30 -2.15
CA VAL A 263 2.98 -11.36 -1.26
C VAL A 263 3.51 -11.18 0.17
N VAL A 264 4.67 -10.56 0.35
CA VAL A 264 5.20 -10.28 1.69
C VAL A 264 4.37 -9.16 2.34
N PRO A 265 3.77 -9.42 3.53
CA PRO A 265 2.96 -8.43 4.21
C PRO A 265 3.70 -7.10 4.38
N ALA A 266 3.05 -6.00 4.04
CA ALA A 266 3.52 -4.64 4.22
C ALA A 266 4.84 -4.27 3.53
N ALA A 267 5.35 -5.08 2.60
CA ALA A 267 6.56 -4.76 1.85
C ALA A 267 6.34 -3.69 0.78
N GLY A 268 5.13 -3.61 0.21
CA GLY A 268 4.67 -2.53 -0.66
C GLY A 268 5.46 -2.33 -1.97
N GLY A 269 4.98 -1.38 -2.79
CA GLY A 269 5.61 -1.02 -4.07
C GLY A 269 6.91 -0.23 -3.95
N ASP A 270 7.15 0.45 -2.83
CA ASP A 270 8.32 1.29 -2.57
C ASP A 270 9.62 0.48 -2.53
N ILE A 271 9.63 -0.62 -1.78
CA ILE A 271 10.79 -1.50 -1.73
C ILE A 271 10.89 -2.34 -3.00
N ALA A 272 9.76 -2.80 -3.54
CA ALA A 272 9.74 -3.57 -4.78
C ALA A 272 10.39 -2.79 -5.94
N GLY A 273 10.01 -1.53 -6.12
CA GLY A 273 10.56 -0.65 -7.17
C GLY A 273 12.07 -0.47 -7.03
N LEU A 274 12.56 -0.22 -5.81
CA LEU A 274 14.00 -0.06 -5.55
C LEU A 274 14.80 -1.35 -5.76
N ILE A 275 14.27 -2.50 -5.31
CA ILE A 275 14.90 -3.81 -5.52
C ILE A 275 14.93 -4.14 -7.02
N GLY A 276 13.82 -3.93 -7.72
CA GLY A 276 13.71 -4.13 -9.17
C GLY A 276 14.74 -3.29 -9.92
N TRP A 277 14.83 -2.01 -9.57
CA TRP A 277 15.81 -1.08 -10.15
C TRP A 277 17.26 -1.49 -9.89
N ASP A 278 17.63 -1.80 -8.64
CA ASP A 278 19.00 -2.21 -8.28
C ASP A 278 19.38 -3.52 -8.98
N ARG A 279 18.45 -4.50 -9.01
CA ARG A 279 18.71 -5.78 -9.67
C ARG A 279 18.86 -5.61 -11.17
N ALA A 280 18.03 -4.78 -11.81
CA ALA A 280 18.15 -4.48 -13.23
C ALA A 280 19.49 -3.80 -13.54
N LYS A 281 19.93 -2.84 -12.71
CA LYS A 281 21.24 -2.19 -12.86
C LYS A 281 22.38 -3.19 -12.85
N ARG A 282 22.39 -4.13 -11.89
CA ARG A 282 23.44 -5.17 -11.78
C ARG A 282 23.45 -6.16 -12.95
N MET A 283 22.30 -6.38 -13.59
CA MET A 283 22.15 -7.32 -14.70
C MET A 283 22.23 -6.66 -16.08
N SER A 284 22.29 -5.33 -16.12
CA SER A 284 22.37 -4.55 -17.35
C SER A 284 23.75 -4.65 -17.97
N LYS A 285 23.79 -4.54 -19.30
CA LYS A 285 25.04 -4.31 -20.04
C LYS A 285 25.52 -2.86 -19.93
N HIS A 286 24.61 -1.95 -19.53
CA HIS A 286 24.83 -0.51 -19.47
C HIS A 286 24.47 0.09 -18.09
N PRO A 287 25.10 -0.39 -16.99
CA PRO A 287 24.82 0.10 -15.64
C PRO A 287 25.09 1.61 -15.45
N GLU A 288 25.90 2.21 -16.31
CA GLU A 288 26.25 3.63 -16.32
C GLU A 288 25.08 4.56 -16.69
N LYS A 289 24.04 4.04 -17.35
CA LYS A 289 22.85 4.81 -17.75
C LYS A 289 21.82 4.96 -16.64
N PHE A 290 21.87 4.09 -15.63
CA PHE A 290 20.93 4.08 -14.50
C PHE A 290 21.12 5.33 -13.63
N GLY A 291 20.03 6.02 -13.31
CA GLY A 291 20.05 7.31 -12.63
C GLY A 291 20.31 8.50 -13.58
N LYS A 292 20.55 8.21 -14.87
CA LYS A 292 20.76 9.20 -15.93
C LYS A 292 19.73 9.07 -17.05
N GLY A 293 18.65 8.30 -16.83
CA GLY A 293 17.58 8.14 -17.80
C GLY A 293 17.65 6.85 -18.60
N SER A 294 17.91 5.74 -17.89
CA SER A 294 17.85 4.39 -18.43
C SER A 294 16.41 3.92 -18.63
N LEU A 295 16.08 3.48 -19.84
CA LEU A 295 14.78 2.87 -20.12
C LEU A 295 14.64 1.51 -19.40
N GLU A 296 15.72 0.74 -19.26
CA GLU A 296 15.74 -0.50 -18.47
C GLU A 296 15.43 -0.23 -17.00
N GLY A 297 16.01 0.85 -16.44
CA GLY A 297 15.82 1.23 -15.05
C GLY A 297 14.39 1.67 -14.76
N LEU A 298 13.83 2.54 -15.62
CA LEU A 298 12.43 2.94 -15.54
C LEU A 298 11.49 1.74 -15.66
N ALA A 299 11.72 0.88 -16.66
CA ALA A 299 10.92 -0.32 -16.86
C ALA A 299 10.96 -1.26 -15.65
N ALA A 300 12.14 -1.49 -15.08
CA ALA A 300 12.30 -2.34 -13.91
C ALA A 300 11.59 -1.80 -12.67
N ALA A 301 11.80 -0.51 -12.36
CA ALA A 301 11.22 0.16 -11.20
C ALA A 301 9.68 0.11 -11.24
N ASP A 302 9.09 0.54 -12.35
CA ASP A 302 7.63 0.63 -12.49
C ASP A 302 6.98 -0.75 -12.54
N THR A 303 7.60 -1.71 -13.23
CA THR A 303 7.09 -3.08 -13.26
C THR A 303 7.11 -3.70 -11.87
N ALA A 304 8.22 -3.58 -11.14
CA ALA A 304 8.33 -4.19 -9.81
C ALA A 304 7.34 -3.54 -8.84
N SER A 305 7.26 -2.21 -8.81
CA SER A 305 6.32 -1.48 -7.95
C SER A 305 4.87 -1.87 -8.28
N SER A 306 4.50 -1.90 -9.55
CA SER A 306 3.11 -2.16 -9.95
C SER A 306 2.71 -3.64 -9.86
N ALA A 307 3.64 -4.57 -10.07
CA ALA A 307 3.37 -6.00 -9.89
C ALA A 307 3.11 -6.39 -8.42
N THR A 308 3.38 -5.49 -7.46
CA THR A 308 3.00 -5.72 -6.06
C THR A 308 1.49 -5.72 -5.84
N LEU A 309 0.70 -5.10 -6.72
CA LEU A 309 -0.74 -4.97 -6.54
C LEU A 309 -1.44 -6.34 -6.47
N GLY A 310 -1.12 -7.25 -7.40
CA GLY A 310 -1.67 -8.61 -7.39
C GLY A 310 -1.17 -9.44 -6.21
N GLY A 311 0.10 -9.31 -5.84
CA GLY A 311 0.66 -9.98 -4.65
C GLY A 311 0.01 -9.50 -3.36
N SER A 312 -0.16 -8.18 -3.22
CA SER A 312 -0.77 -7.55 -2.05
C SER A 312 -2.22 -7.97 -1.91
N LEU A 313 -2.98 -8.02 -3.01
CA LEU A 313 -4.34 -8.55 -3.03
C LEU A 313 -4.38 -10.02 -2.63
N THR A 314 -3.43 -10.83 -3.11
CA THR A 314 -3.32 -12.26 -2.76
C THR A 314 -3.20 -12.45 -1.25
N THR A 315 -2.25 -11.77 -0.62
CA THR A 315 -2.00 -11.87 0.82
C THR A 315 -3.18 -11.33 1.63
N THR A 316 -3.74 -10.20 1.20
CA THR A 316 -4.88 -9.55 1.86
C THR A 316 -6.11 -10.44 1.85
N MET A 317 -6.47 -10.99 0.69
CA MET A 317 -7.65 -11.83 0.57
C MET A 317 -7.43 -13.21 1.19
N ALA A 318 -6.27 -13.83 1.00
CA ALA A 318 -6.04 -15.20 1.45
C ALA A 318 -5.75 -15.30 2.96
N LEU A 319 -5.03 -14.32 3.54
CA LEU A 319 -4.60 -14.37 4.94
C LEU A 319 -5.33 -13.36 5.84
N GLY A 320 -6.08 -12.41 5.27
CA GLY A 320 -6.70 -11.33 6.05
C GLY A 320 -5.69 -10.31 6.59
N ILE A 321 -4.46 -10.31 6.08
CA ILE A 321 -3.37 -9.42 6.47
C ILE A 321 -3.05 -8.49 5.30
N PRO A 322 -3.00 -7.18 5.50
CA PRO A 322 -2.78 -6.25 4.40
C PRO A 322 -1.39 -6.39 3.80
N GLY A 323 -1.35 -6.51 2.47
CA GLY A 323 -0.12 -6.50 1.69
C GLY A 323 0.57 -5.13 1.66
N ASP A 324 -0.20 -4.04 1.74
CA ASP A 324 0.30 -2.67 1.81
C ASP A 324 -0.65 -1.76 2.62
N SER A 325 -0.32 -0.47 2.72
CA SER A 325 -1.14 0.52 3.43
C SER A 325 -2.52 0.71 2.84
N VAL A 326 -2.69 0.53 1.52
CA VAL A 326 -4.01 0.70 0.86
C VAL A 326 -4.90 -0.49 1.19
N MET A 327 -4.34 -1.69 1.18
CA MET A 327 -5.04 -2.92 1.58
C MET A 327 -5.48 -2.87 3.04
N ALA A 328 -4.74 -2.20 3.93
CA ALA A 328 -5.16 -2.03 5.33
C ALA A 328 -6.48 -1.23 5.44
N VAL A 329 -6.64 -0.19 4.62
CA VAL A 329 -7.89 0.58 4.49
C VAL A 329 -9.00 -0.30 3.90
N MET A 330 -8.66 -1.06 2.86
CA MET A 330 -9.63 -1.92 2.18
C MET A 330 -10.18 -3.01 3.08
N ILE A 331 -9.35 -3.67 3.91
CA ILE A 331 -9.81 -4.67 4.88
C ILE A 331 -10.87 -4.07 5.81
N GLY A 332 -10.65 -2.90 6.40
CA GLY A 332 -11.65 -2.35 7.31
C GLY A 332 -12.93 -1.88 6.62
N SER A 333 -12.84 -1.47 5.35
CA SER A 333 -14.05 -1.21 4.55
C SER A 333 -14.85 -2.49 4.33
N MET A 334 -14.16 -3.59 4.00
CA MET A 334 -14.77 -4.92 3.83
C MET A 334 -15.42 -5.43 5.12
N ILE A 335 -14.75 -5.29 6.26
CA ILE A 335 -15.30 -5.74 7.55
C ILE A 335 -16.62 -5.01 7.87
N ILE A 336 -16.73 -3.73 7.51
CA ILE A 336 -17.96 -2.96 7.73
C ILE A 336 -19.10 -3.44 6.80
N TRP A 337 -18.77 -3.85 5.57
CA TRP A 337 -19.71 -4.56 4.70
C TRP A 337 -20.03 -5.99 5.16
N GLY A 338 -19.51 -6.44 6.31
CA GLY A 338 -19.68 -7.80 6.81
C GLY A 338 -18.85 -8.84 6.06
N LEU A 339 -17.93 -8.40 5.19
CA LEU A 339 -17.00 -9.26 4.48
C LEU A 339 -15.73 -9.38 5.30
N GLN A 340 -15.44 -10.59 5.78
CA GLN A 340 -14.20 -10.85 6.52
C GLN A 340 -13.13 -11.37 5.55
N PRO A 341 -12.08 -10.58 5.22
CA PRO A 341 -10.99 -11.05 4.39
C PRO A 341 -10.23 -12.17 5.10
N GLY A 342 -9.76 -13.12 4.31
CA GLY A 342 -9.09 -14.31 4.81
C GLY A 342 -9.63 -15.59 4.18
N PRO A 343 -9.26 -16.75 4.74
CA PRO A 343 -9.48 -18.03 4.09
C PRO A 343 -10.97 -18.36 3.88
N SER A 344 -11.83 -17.90 4.79
CA SER A 344 -13.30 -18.06 4.73
C SER A 344 -13.92 -17.31 3.55
N LEU A 345 -13.28 -16.28 3.02
CA LEU A 345 -13.81 -15.53 1.89
C LEU A 345 -13.81 -16.39 0.62
N PHE A 346 -12.82 -17.28 0.46
CA PHE A 346 -12.73 -18.20 -0.68
C PHE A 346 -13.76 -19.32 -0.65
N THR A 347 -14.26 -19.67 0.54
CA THR A 347 -15.31 -20.69 0.71
C THR A 347 -16.70 -20.06 0.63
N ASN A 348 -16.88 -18.89 1.24
CA ASN A 348 -18.21 -18.29 1.43
C ASN A 348 -18.61 -17.35 0.29
N ASN A 349 -17.65 -16.66 -0.35
CA ASN A 349 -17.89 -15.67 -1.41
C ASN A 349 -16.88 -15.85 -2.57
N PRO A 350 -16.86 -17.03 -3.23
CA PRO A 350 -15.90 -17.30 -4.31
C PRO A 350 -16.12 -16.43 -5.56
N ASP A 351 -17.34 -15.97 -5.78
CA ASP A 351 -17.76 -15.01 -6.79
C ASP A 351 -17.07 -13.65 -6.59
N LEU A 352 -17.03 -13.14 -5.36
CA LEU A 352 -16.43 -11.86 -5.02
C LEU A 352 -14.94 -11.81 -5.36
N MET A 353 -14.21 -12.92 -5.18
CA MET A 353 -12.79 -13.04 -5.59
C MET A 353 -12.60 -12.86 -7.09
N ILE A 354 -13.51 -13.41 -7.88
CA ILE A 354 -13.45 -13.30 -9.34
C ILE A 354 -13.85 -11.90 -9.75
N SER A 355 -14.87 -11.31 -9.13
CA SER A 355 -15.24 -9.91 -9.35
C SER A 355 -14.09 -8.95 -9.04
N MET A 356 -13.40 -9.10 -7.90
CA MET A 356 -12.24 -8.25 -7.56
C MET A 356 -11.13 -8.35 -8.59
N ALA A 357 -10.81 -9.57 -9.04
CA ALA A 357 -9.80 -9.76 -10.09
C ALA A 357 -10.23 -9.12 -11.41
N ALA A 358 -11.48 -9.33 -11.81
CA ALA A 358 -12.02 -8.79 -13.05
C ALA A 358 -12.12 -7.26 -13.01
N ILE A 359 -12.51 -6.66 -11.87
CA ILE A 359 -12.48 -5.21 -11.61
C ILE A 359 -11.06 -4.69 -11.80
N MET A 360 -10.05 -5.30 -11.17
CA MET A 360 -8.67 -4.82 -11.29
C MET A 360 -8.11 -4.98 -12.69
N ILE A 361 -8.39 -6.09 -13.38
CA ILE A 361 -7.98 -6.30 -14.78
C ILE A 361 -8.62 -5.23 -15.67
N LEU A 362 -9.93 -5.03 -15.56
CA LEU A 362 -10.66 -4.03 -16.34
C LEU A 362 -10.17 -2.61 -16.03
N ALA A 363 -10.01 -2.27 -14.75
CA ALA A 363 -9.45 -1.00 -14.31
C ALA A 363 -8.06 -0.77 -14.90
N THR A 364 -7.21 -1.80 -14.95
CA THR A 364 -5.85 -1.70 -15.51
C THR A 364 -5.89 -1.42 -17.01
N VAL A 365 -6.72 -2.14 -17.76
CA VAL A 365 -6.89 -1.93 -19.21
C VAL A 365 -7.45 -0.53 -19.50
N LEU A 366 -8.48 -0.11 -18.76
CA LEU A 366 -9.05 1.23 -18.90
C LEU A 366 -8.06 2.33 -18.47
N SER A 367 -7.28 2.11 -17.41
CA SER A 367 -6.23 3.03 -16.95
C SER A 367 -5.18 3.26 -18.03
N LEU A 368 -4.77 2.20 -18.75
CA LEU A 368 -3.87 2.34 -19.88
C LEU A 368 -4.48 3.24 -20.97
N GLY A 369 -5.74 3.00 -21.34
CA GLY A 369 -6.45 3.82 -22.32
C GLY A 369 -6.55 5.29 -21.90
N ILE A 370 -7.00 5.55 -20.67
CA ILE A 370 -7.14 6.91 -20.12
C ILE A 370 -5.77 7.60 -20.03
N SER A 371 -4.74 6.88 -19.56
CA SER A 371 -3.37 7.37 -19.50
C SER A 371 -2.92 7.84 -20.88
N LEU A 372 -3.02 6.99 -21.91
CA LEU A 372 -2.56 7.32 -23.26
C LEU A 372 -3.33 8.48 -23.90
N VAL A 373 -4.65 8.59 -23.68
CA VAL A 373 -5.50 9.64 -24.29
C VAL A 373 -5.37 10.98 -23.57
N ARG A 374 -5.27 10.99 -22.23
CA ARG A 374 -5.52 12.18 -21.40
C ARG A 374 -4.27 12.77 -20.75
N MET A 375 -3.06 12.28 -21.04
CA MET A 375 -1.81 12.81 -20.44
C MET A 375 -1.67 14.33 -20.53
N ARG A 376 -2.03 14.96 -21.66
CA ARG A 376 -1.94 16.42 -21.83
C ARG A 376 -2.85 17.19 -20.87
N GLY A 377 -4.01 16.64 -20.53
CA GLY A 377 -4.95 17.25 -19.58
C GLY A 377 -4.47 17.12 -18.14
N MET A 378 -3.82 16.01 -17.81
CA MET A 378 -3.27 15.77 -16.47
C MET A 378 -2.10 16.68 -16.14
N VAL A 379 -1.27 17.05 -17.13
CA VAL A 379 -0.21 18.05 -16.95
C VAL A 379 -0.77 19.41 -16.53
N LYS A 380 -1.91 19.83 -17.09
CA LYS A 380 -2.58 21.09 -16.68
C LYS A 380 -3.18 21.00 -15.29
N LEU A 381 -3.53 19.80 -14.83
CA LEU A 381 -4.06 19.59 -13.50
C LEU A 381 -3.00 19.89 -12.42
N LEU A 382 -1.72 19.69 -12.74
CA LEU A 382 -0.59 20.05 -11.88
C LEU A 382 -0.49 21.57 -11.62
N ASP A 383 -1.12 22.40 -12.46
CA ASP A 383 -1.15 23.85 -12.30
C ASP A 383 -2.30 24.31 -11.37
N LEU A 384 -3.15 23.41 -10.88
CA LEU A 384 -4.23 23.74 -9.95
C LEU A 384 -3.65 24.11 -8.59
N PRO A 385 -4.01 25.27 -7.98
CA PRO A 385 -3.41 25.65 -6.72
C PRO A 385 -3.90 24.76 -5.57
N ASN A 386 -2.94 24.32 -4.75
CA ASN A 386 -3.14 23.32 -3.70
C ASN A 386 -4.26 23.65 -2.69
N HIS A 387 -4.59 24.92 -2.48
CA HIS A 387 -5.62 25.32 -1.50
C HIS A 387 -7.02 24.80 -1.86
N TYR A 388 -7.38 24.70 -3.15
CA TYR A 388 -8.67 24.11 -3.54
C TYR A 388 -8.73 22.62 -3.24
N LEU A 389 -7.60 21.92 -3.43
CA LEU A 389 -7.50 20.49 -3.13
C LEU A 389 -7.64 20.24 -1.64
N TRP A 390 -6.94 21.02 -0.81
CA TRP A 390 -7.03 20.87 0.64
C TRP A 390 -8.44 21.15 1.16
N ALA A 391 -9.08 22.23 0.69
CA ALA A 391 -10.46 22.51 1.05
C ALA A 391 -11.40 21.37 0.66
N GLY A 392 -11.26 20.84 -0.57
CA GLY A 392 -12.01 19.69 -1.04
C GLY A 392 -11.80 18.46 -0.15
N ILE A 393 -10.56 18.05 0.06
CA ILE A 393 -10.20 16.88 0.90
C ILE A 393 -10.78 17.03 2.30
N LEU A 394 -10.66 18.20 2.93
CA LEU A 394 -11.17 18.42 4.28
C LEU A 394 -12.71 18.28 4.33
N ILE A 395 -13.42 18.86 3.37
CA ILE A 395 -14.88 18.74 3.26
C ILE A 395 -15.27 17.27 3.05
N PHE A 396 -14.62 16.57 2.11
CA PHE A 396 -14.91 15.17 1.85
C PHE A 396 -14.58 14.26 3.06
N CYS A 397 -13.49 14.52 3.79
CA CYS A 397 -13.17 13.82 5.04
C CYS A 397 -14.28 13.99 6.09
N ILE A 398 -14.71 15.24 6.32
CA ILE A 398 -15.72 15.55 7.34
C ILE A 398 -17.05 14.92 6.97
N VAL A 399 -17.52 15.14 5.74
CA VAL A 399 -18.79 14.59 5.25
C VAL A 399 -18.73 13.07 5.24
N GLY A 400 -17.70 12.48 4.63
CA GLY A 400 -17.55 11.03 4.49
C GLY A 400 -17.44 10.31 5.84
N THR A 401 -16.76 10.90 6.82
CA THR A 401 -16.69 10.33 8.17
C THR A 401 -18.03 10.47 8.89
N TYR A 402 -18.67 11.64 8.82
CA TYR A 402 -19.97 11.87 9.45
C TYR A 402 -21.05 10.91 8.93
N THR A 403 -21.10 10.67 7.62
CA THR A 403 -22.12 9.81 6.99
C THR A 403 -22.02 8.34 7.41
N THR A 404 -20.88 7.88 7.92
CA THR A 404 -20.72 6.47 8.35
C THR A 404 -21.59 6.09 9.54
N THR A 405 -21.79 7.03 10.47
CA THR A 405 -22.45 6.78 11.76
C THR A 405 -23.49 7.85 12.10
N ASN A 406 -23.61 8.88 11.26
CA ASN A 406 -24.44 10.07 11.49
C ASN A 406 -24.15 10.73 12.85
N ASN A 407 -22.88 10.71 13.28
CA ASN A 407 -22.45 11.15 14.60
C ASN A 407 -21.15 11.97 14.53
N LEU A 408 -21.17 13.16 15.15
CA LEU A 408 -20.01 14.07 15.23
C LEU A 408 -18.83 13.49 16.02
N TYR A 409 -19.07 12.55 16.93
CA TYR A 409 -17.99 11.85 17.65
C TYR A 409 -16.95 11.28 16.68
N THR A 410 -17.39 10.69 15.56
CA THR A 410 -16.48 10.10 14.57
C THR A 410 -15.64 11.15 13.85
N VAL A 411 -16.20 12.33 13.61
CA VAL A 411 -15.48 13.48 13.04
C VAL A 411 -14.41 13.98 14.02
N TRP A 412 -14.72 14.05 15.31
CA TRP A 412 -13.76 14.43 16.34
C TRP A 412 -12.62 13.41 16.46
N VAL A 413 -12.92 12.11 16.46
CA VAL A 413 -11.91 11.04 16.45
C VAL A 413 -11.01 11.16 15.22
N MET A 414 -11.59 11.43 14.04
CA MET A 414 -10.84 11.63 12.80
C MET A 414 -9.90 12.83 12.91
N LEU A 415 -10.37 13.98 13.37
CA LEU A 415 -9.53 15.18 13.53
C LEU A 415 -8.42 14.97 14.56
N ALA A 416 -8.73 14.35 15.70
CA ALA A 416 -7.74 14.02 16.74
C ALA A 416 -6.69 13.04 16.21
N SER A 417 -7.11 12.01 15.49
CA SER A 417 -6.23 11.06 14.81
C SER A 417 -5.40 11.74 13.72
N GLY A 418 -5.95 12.74 13.04
CA GLY A 418 -5.22 13.60 12.10
C GLY A 418 -4.08 14.36 12.75
N VAL A 419 -4.34 15.02 13.87
CA VAL A 419 -3.31 15.71 14.66
C VAL A 419 -2.25 14.72 15.15
N ALA A 420 -2.67 13.56 15.70
CA ALA A 420 -1.76 12.51 16.12
C ALA A 420 -0.88 12.01 14.96
N GLY A 421 -1.47 11.84 13.77
CA GLY A 421 -0.75 11.44 12.56
C GLY A 421 0.32 12.45 12.12
N VAL A 422 0.05 13.75 12.22
CA VAL A 422 1.06 14.79 11.96
C VAL A 422 2.24 14.67 12.93
N ILE A 423 1.94 14.48 14.23
CA ILE A 423 2.96 14.30 15.27
C ILE A 423 3.79 13.05 14.96
N MET A 424 3.15 11.94 14.61
CA MET A 424 3.82 10.70 14.24
C MET A 424 4.74 10.89 13.03
N LYS A 425 4.27 11.55 11.97
CA LYS A 425 5.06 11.82 10.76
C LYS A 425 6.31 12.65 11.08
N ARG A 426 6.16 13.70 11.90
CA ARG A 426 7.27 14.59 12.30
C ARG A 426 8.26 13.96 13.27
N THR A 427 7.78 13.09 14.14
CA THR A 427 8.64 12.35 15.09
C THR A 427 9.19 11.05 14.50
N GLY A 428 8.75 10.65 13.30
CA GLY A 428 9.20 9.47 12.58
C GLY A 428 8.60 8.15 13.06
N PHE A 429 7.41 8.18 13.67
CA PHE A 429 6.61 6.99 13.96
C PHE A 429 5.75 6.66 12.74
N PRO A 430 5.76 5.40 12.26
CA PRO A 430 4.95 5.01 11.11
C PRO A 430 3.46 4.85 11.52
N PRO A 431 2.51 5.47 10.80
CA PRO A 431 1.07 5.32 11.07
C PRO A 431 0.53 3.92 10.70
N GLY A 432 1.16 3.23 9.74
CA GLY A 432 0.74 1.90 9.29
C GLY A 432 0.60 0.88 10.42
N PRO A 433 1.62 0.69 11.27
CA PRO A 433 1.52 -0.20 12.44
C PRO A 433 0.41 0.16 13.44
N VAL A 434 0.08 1.44 13.64
CA VAL A 434 -1.06 1.82 14.50
C VAL A 434 -2.36 1.32 13.90
N VAL A 435 -2.58 1.57 12.60
CA VAL A 435 -3.77 1.15 11.88
C VAL A 435 -3.89 -0.38 11.87
N LEU A 436 -2.79 -1.08 11.61
CA LEU A 436 -2.78 -2.54 11.62
C LEU A 436 -3.04 -3.11 13.01
N GLY A 437 -2.47 -2.50 14.05
CA GLY A 437 -2.72 -2.89 15.44
C GLY A 437 -4.17 -2.65 15.85
N LEU A 438 -4.76 -1.53 15.43
CA LEU A 438 -6.17 -1.23 15.67
C LEU A 438 -7.08 -2.25 15.00
N LEU A 439 -6.77 -2.62 13.76
CA LEU A 439 -7.55 -3.56 12.96
C LEU A 439 -7.45 -5.00 13.46
N LEU A 440 -6.21 -5.48 13.66
CA LEU A 440 -5.95 -6.88 13.97
C LEU A 440 -5.93 -7.15 15.48
N GLY A 441 -5.96 -6.11 16.33
CA GLY A 441 -5.96 -6.23 17.79
C GLY A 441 -7.08 -7.10 18.33
N PRO A 442 -8.36 -6.89 17.96
CA PRO A 442 -9.46 -7.72 18.45
C PRO A 442 -9.33 -9.17 17.98
N LEU A 443 -8.81 -9.39 16.77
CA LEU A 443 -8.56 -10.71 16.23
C LEU A 443 -7.41 -11.41 16.97
N ALA A 444 -6.31 -10.70 17.26
CA ALA A 444 -5.20 -11.21 18.04
C ALA A 444 -5.64 -11.57 19.46
N GLU A 445 -6.36 -10.66 20.12
CA GLU A 445 -6.84 -10.85 21.49
C GLU A 445 -7.76 -12.06 21.59
N ALA A 446 -8.78 -12.14 20.72
CA ALA A 446 -9.74 -13.25 20.75
C ALA A 446 -9.06 -14.60 20.50
N ASN A 447 -8.12 -14.68 19.54
CA ASN A 447 -7.43 -15.92 19.23
C ASN A 447 -6.38 -16.31 20.27
N LEU A 448 -5.66 -15.33 20.84
CA LEU A 448 -4.75 -15.58 21.97
C LEU A 448 -5.51 -16.16 23.15
N ARG A 449 -6.60 -15.51 23.57
CA ARG A 449 -7.39 -15.96 24.71
C ARG A 449 -8.02 -17.34 24.46
N ARG A 450 -8.55 -17.61 23.27
CA ARG A 450 -9.03 -18.95 22.89
C ARG A 450 -7.92 -19.99 22.95
N ALA A 451 -6.73 -19.69 22.43
CA ALA A 451 -5.59 -20.61 22.49
C ALA A 451 -5.19 -20.92 23.94
N LEU A 452 -5.09 -19.89 24.78
CA LEU A 452 -4.75 -20.04 26.20
C LEU A 452 -5.80 -20.84 26.99
N LEU A 453 -7.08 -20.74 26.63
CA LEU A 453 -8.15 -21.53 27.24
C LEU A 453 -8.10 -23.01 26.86
N ILE A 454 -7.61 -23.34 25.66
CA ILE A 454 -7.55 -24.72 25.17
C ILE A 454 -6.44 -25.50 25.88
N ASP A 455 -5.22 -24.97 25.94
CA ASP A 455 -4.05 -25.71 26.42
C ASP A 455 -2.98 -24.81 27.08
N GLY A 456 -3.38 -23.63 27.57
CA GLY A 456 -2.48 -22.67 28.18
C GLY A 456 -1.46 -22.04 27.22
N PRO A 457 -0.43 -21.35 27.72
CA PRO A 457 0.56 -20.65 26.88
C PRO A 457 1.47 -21.58 26.08
N ALA A 458 1.59 -22.86 26.48
CA ALA A 458 2.44 -23.83 25.80
C ALA A 458 2.01 -24.06 24.35
N ILE A 459 0.71 -23.96 24.04
CA ILE A 459 0.14 -24.17 22.70
C ILE A 459 0.79 -23.31 21.61
N LEU A 460 1.28 -22.11 21.98
CA LEU A 460 1.94 -21.19 21.05
C LEU A 460 3.29 -21.71 20.57
N VAL A 461 3.94 -22.59 21.34
CA VAL A 461 5.27 -23.14 21.05
C VAL A 461 5.18 -24.63 20.67
N THR A 462 4.20 -25.36 21.18
CA THR A 462 4.01 -26.78 20.85
C THR A 462 3.42 -26.98 19.46
N GLN A 463 2.60 -26.04 18.97
CA GLN A 463 2.10 -26.09 17.60
C GLN A 463 3.18 -25.63 16.61
N PRO A 464 3.61 -26.48 15.66
CA PRO A 464 4.77 -26.20 14.81
C PRO A 464 4.56 -24.99 13.89
N ILE A 465 3.32 -24.76 13.44
CA ILE A 465 2.97 -23.62 12.58
C ILE A 465 3.01 -22.31 13.39
N SER A 466 2.39 -22.31 14.58
CA SER A 466 2.39 -21.14 15.47
C SER A 466 3.83 -20.78 15.88
N ALA A 467 4.60 -21.77 16.33
CA ALA A 467 6.00 -21.60 16.70
C ALA A 467 6.86 -21.09 15.52
N GLY A 468 6.65 -21.63 14.31
CA GLY A 468 7.33 -21.19 13.10
C GLY A 468 7.02 -19.74 12.76
N LEU A 469 5.74 -19.34 12.79
CA LEU A 469 5.32 -17.96 12.54
C LEU A 469 5.86 -16.98 13.59
N LEU A 470 5.83 -17.35 14.87
CA LEU A 470 6.41 -16.54 15.95
C LEU A 470 7.94 -16.44 15.84
N ALA A 471 8.63 -17.51 15.44
CA ALA A 471 10.06 -17.49 15.18
C ALA A 471 10.38 -16.56 13.99
N LEU A 472 9.61 -16.62 12.91
CA LEU A 472 9.75 -15.70 11.78
C LEU A 472 9.43 -14.25 12.17
N ALA A 473 8.44 -14.04 13.02
CA ALA A 473 8.11 -12.72 13.58
C ALA A 473 9.30 -12.15 14.38
N ALA A 474 9.89 -12.95 15.27
CA ALA A 474 11.08 -12.58 16.02
C ALA A 474 12.28 -12.30 15.10
N LEU A 475 12.51 -13.16 14.10
CA LEU A 475 13.58 -12.98 13.11
C LEU A 475 13.39 -11.69 12.30
N SER A 476 12.16 -11.36 11.91
CA SER A 476 11.85 -10.13 11.15
C SER A 476 12.24 -8.86 11.92
N LEU A 477 12.13 -8.86 13.25
CA LEU A 477 12.56 -7.74 14.09
C LEU A 477 14.06 -7.74 14.35
N VAL A 478 14.66 -8.91 14.57
CA VAL A 478 16.07 -9.05 14.98
C VAL A 478 17.03 -8.87 13.80
N LEU A 479 16.72 -9.40 12.62
CA LEU A 479 17.61 -9.36 11.45
C LEU A 479 17.98 -7.92 11.02
N PRO A 480 17.05 -6.95 10.91
CA PRO A 480 17.38 -5.57 10.58
C PRO A 480 18.25 -4.90 11.65
N LEU A 481 18.03 -5.22 12.93
CA LEU A 481 18.79 -4.68 14.05
C LEU A 481 20.25 -5.18 14.02
N LEU A 482 20.44 -6.48 13.79
CA LEU A 482 21.76 -7.08 13.65
C LEU A 482 22.50 -6.55 12.41
N GLY A 483 21.80 -6.38 11.29
CA GLY A 483 22.36 -5.80 10.07
C GLY A 483 22.87 -4.38 10.29
N ARG A 484 22.08 -3.52 10.96
CA ARG A 484 22.49 -2.15 11.32
C ARG A 484 23.64 -2.13 12.32
N ALA A 485 23.63 -3.00 13.33
CA ALA A 485 24.72 -3.10 14.30
C ALA A 485 26.04 -3.56 13.64
N ARG A 486 25.98 -4.51 12.70
CA ARG A 486 27.14 -4.95 11.92
C ARG A 486 27.66 -3.88 10.98
N ALA A 487 26.77 -3.16 10.30
CA ALA A 487 27.14 -2.03 9.44
C ALA A 487 27.78 -0.89 10.23
N ALA A 488 27.22 -0.55 11.40
CA ALA A 488 27.80 0.45 12.31
C ALA A 488 29.17 0.02 12.86
N ARG A 489 29.35 -1.27 13.16
CA ARG A 489 30.66 -1.82 13.57
C ARG A 489 31.69 -1.78 12.44
N ARG A 490 31.30 -2.08 11.19
CA ARG A 490 32.18 -1.98 10.02
C ARG A 490 32.60 -0.54 9.74
N ALA A 491 31.66 0.40 9.76
CA ALA A 491 31.96 1.82 9.60
C ALA A 491 32.91 2.35 10.70
N ARG A 492 32.75 1.89 11.96
CA ARG A 492 33.69 2.20 13.04
C ARG A 492 35.07 1.55 12.87
N ALA A 493 35.14 0.37 12.25
CA ALA A 493 36.40 -0.32 11.97
C ALA A 493 37.16 0.33 10.79
N GLU A 494 36.46 0.82 9.77
CA GLU A 494 37.05 1.56 8.64
C GLU A 494 37.61 2.93 9.08
N VAL A 495 36.96 3.61 10.03
CA VAL A 495 37.47 4.88 10.62
C VAL A 495 38.64 4.64 11.59
N ALA A 496 38.81 3.42 12.09
CA ALA A 496 39.90 3.06 13.00
C ALA A 496 41.11 2.42 12.30
N ALA A 497 41.09 2.26 10.97
CA ALA A 497 42.24 1.82 10.21
C ALA A 497 43.26 2.97 10.13
N PRO A 498 44.53 2.79 10.55
CA PRO A 498 45.54 3.83 10.41
C PRO A 498 45.79 4.09 8.93
N GLU A 499 45.83 5.37 8.55
CA GLU A 499 46.35 5.80 7.24
C GLU A 499 47.81 5.36 7.15
N ASP A 500 48.09 4.35 6.33
CA ASP A 500 49.47 4.05 5.95
C ASP A 500 50.05 5.30 5.26
N GLU A 501 50.95 6.00 5.95
CA GLU A 501 51.74 7.11 5.42
C GLU A 501 52.40 6.66 4.10
N PRO A 502 52.27 7.41 2.99
CA PRO A 502 53.04 7.13 1.80
C PRO A 502 54.51 7.35 2.15
N ALA A 503 55.29 6.26 2.15
CA ALA A 503 56.73 6.28 2.32
C ALA A 503 57.36 7.18 1.24
N LEU A 504 57.65 8.43 1.60
CA LEU A 504 58.60 9.29 0.91
C LEU A 504 60.00 8.75 1.18
N THR A 505 60.43 7.77 0.39
CA THR A 505 61.85 7.45 0.25
C THR A 505 62.41 8.16 -0.99
N ARG A 506 63.44 8.95 -0.70
CA ARG A 506 64.19 9.90 -1.53
C ARG A 506 64.83 9.31 -2.78
#